data_AF-A0A5D2TCU6-F1
#
_entry.id   AF-A0A5D2TCU6-F1
#
_cell.length_a   1.000
_cell.length_b   1.000
_cell.length_c   1.000
_cell.angle_alpha   90.00
_cell.angle_beta   90.00
_cell.angle_gamma   90.00
#
_symmetry.space_group_name_H-M   'P 1'
#
loop_
_entity.id
_entity.type
_entity.pdbx_description
1 polymer ?
#
loop_
_entity_poly.entity_id
_entity_poly.type
_entity_poly.pdbx_seq_one_letter_code
_entity_poly.pdbx_strand_id
1 'polypeptide(L)'
;MRGTPGYMAPEWLSSVITEKVDVYSFGIVVLEILCGRQNIDESQLDENRHLLELFRRYQEEGKLLDLVDECNGDLHSNATEVMEMMKVVASCLQTEHANRPSMSSLVKLFEGSVDVVINMDEDSQNELTLEVEVESLASTVADSVLSGQR
;
A
#
# COMPACT_ATOMS: atom_id res chain seq x y z
N MET A 1 -14.66 14.53 23.67
CA MET A 1 -13.63 14.27 22.65
C MET A 1 -12.87 13.02 23.08
N ARG A 2 -12.72 12.02 22.20
CA ARG A 2 -11.98 10.78 22.47
C ARG A 2 -11.21 10.40 21.21
N GLY A 3 -9.94 10.05 21.34
CA GLY A 3 -9.03 9.72 20.26
C GLY A 3 -7.59 9.99 20.68
N THR A 4 -6.62 9.35 20.01
CA THR A 4 -5.19 9.57 20.24
C THR A 4 -4.66 10.55 19.19
N PRO A 5 -4.19 11.74 19.59
CA PRO A 5 -3.60 12.70 18.64
C PRO A 5 -2.52 12.04 17.77
N GLY A 6 -2.49 12.37 16.49
CA GLY A 6 -1.59 11.76 15.50
C GLY A 6 -2.19 10.58 14.74
N TYR A 7 -3.15 9.86 15.31
CA TYR A 7 -3.79 8.70 14.65
C TYR A 7 -5.19 9.00 14.12
N MET A 8 -5.73 10.18 14.45
CA MET A 8 -7.10 10.55 14.08
C MET A 8 -7.20 10.93 12.60
N ALA A 9 -8.12 10.27 11.89
CA ALA A 9 -8.45 10.57 10.50
C ALA A 9 -8.93 12.02 10.33
N PRO A 10 -8.59 12.73 9.24
CA PRO A 10 -8.84 14.17 9.09
C PRO A 10 -10.32 14.58 9.22
N GLU A 11 -11.24 13.69 8.86
CA GLU A 11 -12.68 13.88 8.96
C GLU A 11 -13.24 13.76 10.39
N TRP A 12 -12.41 13.52 11.40
CA TRP A 12 -12.84 13.38 12.80
C TRP A 12 -13.56 14.63 13.35
N LEU A 13 -13.27 15.81 12.80
CA LEU A 13 -13.95 17.07 13.11
C LEU A 13 -15.28 17.24 12.38
N SER A 14 -15.56 16.39 11.40
CA SER A 14 -16.80 16.42 10.64
C SER A 14 -17.94 15.73 11.40
N SER A 15 -19.18 15.99 10.98
CA SER A 15 -20.35 15.28 11.52
C SER A 15 -20.51 13.85 10.99
N VAL A 16 -19.63 13.40 10.08
CA VAL A 16 -19.69 12.10 9.43
C VAL A 16 -18.51 11.25 9.90
N ILE A 17 -18.79 10.33 10.82
CA ILE A 17 -17.81 9.33 11.28
C ILE A 17 -18.23 7.99 10.69
N THR A 18 -17.29 7.31 10.03
CA THR A 18 -17.48 6.00 9.42
C THR A 18 -16.45 5.01 9.96
N GLU A 19 -16.59 3.72 9.65
CA GLU A 19 -15.56 2.70 9.95
C GLU A 19 -14.19 3.00 9.31
N LYS A 20 -14.12 3.92 8.34
CA LYS A 20 -12.88 4.30 7.64
C LYS A 20 -11.93 5.12 8.51
N VAL A 21 -12.37 5.63 9.66
CA VAL A 21 -11.48 6.28 10.63
C VAL A 21 -10.51 5.27 11.28
N ASP A 22 -10.96 4.02 11.44
CA ASP A 22 -10.13 2.94 11.95
C ASP A 22 -9.11 2.50 10.89
N VAL A 23 -9.49 2.50 9.62
CA VAL A 23 -8.59 2.21 8.49
C VAL A 23 -7.44 3.23 8.43
N TYR A 24 -7.74 4.51 8.62
CA TYR A 24 -6.72 5.55 8.66
C TYR A 24 -5.75 5.33 9.83
N SER A 25 -6.29 5.10 11.03
CA SER A 25 -5.50 4.85 12.23
C SER A 25 -4.61 3.61 12.06
N PHE A 26 -5.14 2.56 11.42
CA PHE A 26 -4.41 1.36 11.06
C PHE A 26 -3.25 1.66 10.08
N GLY A 27 -3.48 2.48 9.06
CA GLY A 27 -2.44 2.92 8.12
C GLY A 27 -1.26 3.61 8.81
N ILE A 28 -1.54 4.46 9.81
CA ILE A 28 -0.49 5.08 10.63
C ILE A 28 0.32 4.02 11.39
N VAL A 29 -0.34 3.04 12.01
CA VAL A 29 0.35 1.98 12.77
C VAL A 29 1.22 1.11 11.85
N VAL A 30 0.74 0.75 10.66
CA VAL A 30 1.55 -0.01 9.69
C VAL A 30 2.77 0.81 9.26
N LEU A 31 2.61 2.11 9.04
CA LEU A 31 3.73 3.00 8.73
C LEU A 31 4.77 3.01 9.87
N GLU A 32 4.34 3.08 11.14
CA GLU A 32 5.24 3.00 12.29
C GLU A 32 6.02 1.68 12.34
N ILE A 33 5.37 0.57 12.00
CA ILE A 33 6.01 -0.76 11.95
C ILE A 33 7.08 -0.81 10.86
N LEU A 34 6.78 -0.30 9.66
CA LEU A 34 7.73 -0.30 8.54
C LEU A 34 8.95 0.60 8.78
N CYS A 35 8.73 1.74 9.44
CA CYS A 35 9.78 2.73 9.69
C CYS A 35 10.50 2.54 11.03
N GLY A 36 10.02 1.64 11.90
CA GLY A 36 10.58 1.42 13.23
C GLY A 36 10.51 2.65 14.15
N ARG A 37 9.59 3.58 13.87
CA ARG A 37 9.53 4.90 14.50
C ARG A 37 8.11 5.31 14.84
N GLN A 38 7.96 6.09 15.91
CA GLN A 38 6.67 6.66 16.31
C GLN A 38 6.22 7.76 15.35
N ASN A 39 4.90 7.88 15.16
CA ASN A 39 4.31 8.85 14.24
C ASN A 39 4.57 10.30 14.67
N ILE A 40 4.61 10.55 15.98
CA ILE A 40 5.03 11.82 16.58
C ILE A 40 6.22 11.52 17.47
N ASP A 41 7.41 11.95 17.06
CA ASP A 41 8.64 11.72 17.78
C ASP A 41 9.27 13.05 18.21
N GLU A 42 9.03 13.41 19.46
CA GLU A 42 9.48 14.64 20.11
C GLU A 42 11.00 14.75 20.25
N SER A 43 11.75 13.66 20.03
CA SER A 43 13.21 13.67 20.15
C SER A 43 13.91 14.25 18.91
N GLN A 44 13.16 14.53 17.85
CA GLN A 44 13.68 14.85 16.53
C GLN A 44 13.44 16.31 16.15
N LEU A 45 14.18 16.79 15.14
CA LEU A 45 13.97 18.15 14.61
C LEU A 45 12.56 18.31 14.07
N ASP A 46 12.03 19.54 14.10
CA ASP A 46 10.64 19.83 13.69
C ASP A 46 10.30 19.28 12.29
N GLU A 47 11.24 19.32 11.35
CA GLU A 47 11.07 18.80 9.98
C GLU A 47 10.89 17.28 9.91
N ASN A 48 11.40 16.55 10.88
CA ASN A 48 11.33 15.09 10.94
C ASN A 48 10.39 14.60 12.03
N ARG A 49 9.78 15.48 12.84
CA ARG A 49 8.97 15.12 14.01
C ARG A 49 7.73 14.31 13.66
N HIS A 50 7.14 14.57 12.49
CA HIS A 50 5.90 13.92 12.03
C HIS A 50 6.19 12.89 10.94
N LEU A 51 6.06 11.61 11.27
CA LEU A 51 6.35 10.51 10.33
C LEU A 51 5.43 10.56 9.11
N LEU A 52 4.14 10.87 9.30
CA LEU A 52 3.19 11.01 8.20
C LEU A 52 3.62 12.06 7.16
N GLU A 53 4.20 13.17 7.62
CA GLU A 53 4.67 14.24 6.72
C GLU A 53 5.89 13.79 5.93
N LEU A 54 6.82 13.09 6.60
CA LEU A 54 7.96 12.46 5.93
C LEU A 54 7.49 11.44 4.88
N PHE A 55 6.54 10.58 5.24
CA PHE A 55 5.99 9.60 4.32
C PHE A 55 5.45 10.24 3.04
N ARG A 56 4.66 11.31 3.15
CA ARG A 56 4.14 12.05 1.98
C ARG A 56 5.26 12.62 1.12
N ARG A 57 6.26 13.25 1.73
CA ARG A 57 7.42 13.79 1.00
C ARG A 57 8.19 12.68 0.26
N TYR A 58 8.49 11.57 0.93
CA TYR A 58 9.20 10.45 0.32
C TYR A 58 8.37 9.74 -0.76
N GLN A 59 7.03 9.73 -0.62
CA GLN A 59 6.12 9.25 -1.65
C GLN A 59 6.21 10.12 -2.91
N GLU A 60 6.15 11.44 -2.77
CA GLU A 60 6.27 12.40 -3.88
C GLU A 60 7.65 12.33 -4.56
N GLU A 61 8.71 12.09 -3.79
CA GLU A 61 10.07 11.92 -4.31
C GLU A 61 10.35 10.53 -4.92
N GLY A 62 9.43 9.57 -4.78
CA GLY A 62 9.61 8.20 -5.23
C GLY A 62 10.66 7.41 -4.44
N LYS A 63 10.91 7.77 -3.18
CA LYS A 63 11.98 7.23 -2.33
C LYS A 63 11.47 6.46 -1.10
N LEU A 64 10.27 5.91 -1.14
CA LEU A 64 9.63 5.28 0.03
C LEU A 64 10.50 4.22 0.76
N LEU A 65 11.36 3.50 0.02
CA LEU A 65 12.26 2.52 0.64
C LEU A 65 13.33 3.14 1.54
N ASP A 66 13.72 4.39 1.29
CA ASP A 66 14.69 5.13 2.12
C ASP A 66 14.11 5.52 3.49
N LEU A 67 12.80 5.35 3.69
CA LEU A 67 12.11 5.61 4.96
C LEU A 67 11.96 4.34 5.83
N VAL A 68 12.28 3.16 5.28
CA VAL A 68 12.15 1.87 5.96
C VAL A 68 13.20 1.74 7.07
N ASP A 69 12.88 1.03 8.15
CA ASP A 69 13.79 0.80 9.27
C ASP A 69 15.09 0.11 8.82
N GLU A 70 16.19 0.87 8.81
CA GLU A 70 17.54 0.40 8.48
C GLU A 70 18.03 -0.74 9.38
N CYS A 71 17.50 -0.86 10.60
CA CYS A 71 17.89 -1.90 11.54
C CYS A 71 17.20 -3.25 11.27
N ASN A 72 16.22 -3.29 10.36
CA ASN A 72 15.46 -4.49 10.06
C ASN A 72 15.93 -5.13 8.75
N GLY A 73 16.88 -6.06 8.86
CA GLY A 73 17.45 -6.77 7.71
C GLY A 73 16.42 -7.53 6.87
N ASP A 74 15.34 -8.02 7.48
CA ASP A 74 14.28 -8.76 6.78
C ASP A 74 13.49 -7.83 5.85
N LEU A 75 13.18 -6.60 6.30
CA LEU A 75 12.49 -5.61 5.46
C LEU A 75 13.33 -5.22 4.23
N HIS A 76 14.64 -5.07 4.39
CA HIS A 76 15.53 -4.80 3.26
C HIS A 76 15.64 -5.96 2.28
N SER A 77 15.61 -7.20 2.78
CA SER A 77 15.66 -8.39 1.93
C SER A 77 14.39 -8.58 1.09
N ASN A 78 13.24 -8.08 1.58
CA ASN A 78 11.93 -8.20 0.93
C ASN A 78 11.42 -6.85 0.40
N ALA A 79 12.28 -6.06 -0.21
CA ALA A 79 11.98 -4.68 -0.65
C ALA A 79 10.73 -4.56 -1.54
N THR A 80 10.42 -5.57 -2.36
CA THR A 80 9.20 -5.58 -3.19
C THR A 80 7.93 -5.64 -2.34
N GLU A 81 7.86 -6.57 -1.38
CA GLU A 81 6.71 -6.71 -0.47
C GLU A 81 6.56 -5.46 0.41
N VAL A 82 7.68 -4.89 0.86
CA VAL A 82 7.68 -3.63 1.62
C VAL A 82 7.14 -2.48 0.79
N MET A 83 7.52 -2.39 -0.48
CA MET A 83 7.00 -1.35 -1.37
C MET A 83 5.49 -1.53 -1.62
N GLU A 84 5.00 -2.75 -1.75
CA GLU A 84 3.56 -3.03 -1.81
C GLU A 84 2.85 -2.61 -0.53
N MET A 85 3.42 -2.92 0.64
CA MET A 85 2.89 -2.47 1.93
C MET A 85 2.84 -0.94 2.03
N MET A 86 3.87 -0.24 1.54
CA MET A 86 3.88 1.22 1.51
C MET A 86 2.76 1.79 0.62
N LYS A 87 2.43 1.13 -0.50
CA LYS A 87 1.27 1.52 -1.33
C LYS A 87 -0.05 1.33 -0.59
N VAL A 88 -0.19 0.23 0.15
CA VAL A 88 -1.37 -0.02 1.00
C VAL A 88 -1.52 1.04 2.08
N VAL A 89 -0.42 1.41 2.72
CA VAL A 89 -0.36 2.52 3.69
C VAL A 89 -0.84 3.81 3.04
N ALA A 90 -0.35 4.17 1.85
CA ALA A 90 -0.80 5.36 1.13
C ALA A 90 -2.32 5.36 0.89
N SER A 91 -2.91 4.21 0.53
CA SER A 91 -4.37 4.08 0.34
C SER A 91 -5.16 4.22 1.64
N CYS A 92 -4.63 3.70 2.76
CA CYS A 92 -5.27 3.86 4.07
C CYS A 92 -5.26 5.32 4.53
N LEU A 93 -4.24 6.08 4.15
CA LEU A 93 -3.99 7.45 4.60
C LEU A 93 -4.59 8.54 3.70
N GLN A 94 -5.45 8.15 2.76
CA GLN A 94 -6.15 9.10 1.89
C GLN A 94 -7.04 10.06 2.68
N THR A 95 -7.05 11.32 2.27
CA THR A 95 -7.88 12.37 2.88
C THR A 95 -9.37 12.04 2.74
N GLU A 96 -9.79 11.63 1.54
CA GLU A 96 -11.17 11.22 1.27
C GLU A 96 -11.43 9.82 1.81
N HIS A 97 -12.37 9.69 2.75
CA HIS A 97 -12.63 8.43 3.43
C HIS A 97 -13.28 7.39 2.50
N ALA A 98 -13.96 7.84 1.44
CA ALA A 98 -14.55 6.96 0.44
C ALA A 98 -13.50 6.12 -0.30
N ASN A 99 -12.32 6.69 -0.55
CA ASN A 99 -11.27 6.07 -1.36
C ASN A 99 -10.44 5.04 -0.55
N ARG A 100 -10.45 5.13 0.78
CA ARG A 100 -9.76 4.16 1.64
C ARG A 100 -10.32 2.75 1.43
N PRO A 101 -9.52 1.68 1.49
CA PRO A 101 -10.03 0.32 1.45
C PRO A 101 -10.90 -0.01 2.68
N SER A 102 -11.69 -1.09 2.62
CA SER A 102 -12.31 -1.66 3.83
C SER A 102 -11.30 -2.52 4.59
N MET A 103 -11.51 -2.69 5.90
CA MET A 103 -10.68 -3.58 6.71
C MET A 103 -10.68 -5.02 6.19
N SER A 104 -11.83 -5.50 5.70
CA SER A 104 -11.94 -6.83 5.10
C SER A 104 -11.10 -6.99 3.82
N SER A 105 -10.95 -5.93 3.02
CA SER A 105 -10.08 -5.94 1.86
C SER A 105 -8.61 -5.93 2.26
N LEU A 106 -8.23 -5.19 3.30
CA LEU A 106 -6.86 -5.18 3.83
C LEU A 106 -6.43 -6.56 4.33
N VAL A 107 -7.29 -7.26 5.07
CA VAL A 107 -7.01 -8.62 5.55
C VAL A 107 -6.74 -9.57 4.38
N LYS A 108 -7.61 -9.56 3.36
CA LYS A 108 -7.44 -10.41 2.17
C LYS A 108 -6.15 -10.12 1.42
N LEU A 109 -5.75 -8.84 1.37
CA LEU A 109 -4.50 -8.41 0.74
C LEU A 109 -3.29 -8.96 1.52
N PHE A 110 -3.29 -8.88 2.86
CA PHE A 110 -2.21 -9.45 3.68
C PHE A 110 -2.19 -10.98 3.69
N GLU A 111 -3.33 -11.63 3.48
CA GLU A 111 -3.42 -13.08 3.30
C GLU A 111 -2.95 -13.54 1.90
N GLY A 112 -2.54 -12.62 1.01
CA GLY A 112 -2.15 -12.93 -0.37
C GLY A 112 -3.30 -13.50 -1.20
N SER A 113 -4.55 -13.26 -0.79
CA SER A 113 -5.75 -13.87 -1.38
C SER A 113 -6.34 -13.06 -2.54
N VAL A 114 -5.84 -11.85 -2.79
CA VAL A 114 -6.32 -10.97 -3.88
C VAL A 114 -5.17 -10.09 -4.38
N ASP A 115 -4.92 -10.08 -5.70
CA ASP A 115 -4.26 -8.97 -6.39
C ASP A 115 -5.23 -7.79 -6.42
N VAL A 116 -5.29 -7.02 -5.34
CA VAL A 116 -6.15 -5.83 -5.33
C VAL A 116 -5.45 -4.79 -6.20
N VAL A 117 -6.08 -4.46 -7.33
CA VAL A 117 -5.77 -3.22 -8.03
C VAL A 117 -6.17 -2.09 -7.09
N ILE A 118 -5.20 -1.61 -6.33
CA ILE A 118 -5.33 -0.36 -5.61
C ILE A 118 -5.34 0.72 -6.69
N ASN A 119 -6.53 1.03 -7.18
CA ASN A 119 -6.75 2.19 -8.04
C ASN A 119 -6.49 3.43 -7.18
N MET A 120 -5.22 3.84 -7.14
CA MET A 120 -4.90 5.23 -6.87
C MET A 120 -5.40 5.98 -8.09
N ASP A 121 -6.46 6.79 -7.92
CA ASP A 121 -6.95 7.64 -9.00
C ASP A 121 -5.77 8.35 -9.68
N GLU A 122 -5.70 8.15 -10.99
CA GLU A 122 -4.62 8.54 -11.89
C GLU A 122 -4.55 10.06 -12.05
N ASP A 123 -4.09 10.78 -11.02
CA ASP A 123 -3.78 12.20 -11.15
C ASP A 123 -2.33 12.55 -10.75
N SER A 124 -1.43 11.56 -10.58
CA SER A 124 -0.02 11.88 -10.30
C SER A 124 1.10 11.02 -10.89
N GLN A 125 0.91 9.81 -11.45
CA GLN A 125 2.01 9.12 -12.14
C GLN A 125 1.47 8.19 -13.24
N ASN A 126 1.54 8.66 -14.48
CA ASN A 126 1.40 7.82 -15.67
C ASN A 126 2.70 7.00 -15.86
N GLU A 127 2.52 5.74 -16.26
CA GLU A 127 3.51 4.73 -16.71
C GLU A 127 4.31 3.94 -15.67
N LEU A 128 3.70 2.83 -15.21
CA LEU A 128 4.39 1.53 -15.17
C LEU A 128 3.35 0.41 -15.42
N THR A 129 3.08 0.14 -16.70
CA THR A 129 2.45 -1.11 -17.14
C THR A 129 3.52 -2.19 -17.25
N LEU A 130 3.42 -3.25 -16.46
CA LEU A 130 4.08 -4.53 -16.74
C LEU A 130 3.00 -5.50 -17.18
N GLU A 131 2.90 -5.71 -18.49
CA GLU A 131 2.14 -6.80 -19.08
C GLU A 131 2.87 -8.12 -18.77
N VAL A 132 2.19 -9.06 -18.12
CA VAL A 132 2.63 -10.45 -18.07
C VAL A 132 1.57 -11.28 -18.78
N GLU A 133 1.85 -11.63 -20.03
CA GLU A 133 1.12 -12.64 -20.78
C GLU A 133 1.31 -14.01 -20.10
N VAL A 134 0.22 -14.58 -19.61
CA VAL A 134 0.23 -15.97 -19.12
C VAL A 134 -0.07 -16.89 -20.29
N GLU A 135 0.97 -17.45 -20.91
CA GLU A 135 0.84 -18.59 -21.81
C GLU A 135 0.38 -19.83 -21.03
N SER A 136 -0.90 -20.16 -21.18
CA SER A 136 -1.46 -21.42 -20.70
C SER A 136 -1.02 -22.56 -21.64
N LEU A 137 0.00 -23.31 -21.23
CA LEU A 137 0.38 -24.60 -21.82
C LEU A 137 -0.56 -25.70 -21.31
N ALA A 138 -1.73 -25.83 -21.95
CA ALA A 138 -2.55 -27.03 -21.82
C ALA A 138 -2.32 -27.93 -23.04
N SER A 139 -1.44 -28.91 -22.85
CA SER A 139 -1.27 -30.08 -23.72
C SER A 139 -2.55 -30.90 -23.78
N THR A 140 -3.14 -31.07 -24.96
CA THR A 140 -3.97 -32.24 -25.29
C THR A 140 -3.82 -32.64 -26.75
N VAL A 141 -3.05 -33.72 -26.92
CA VAL A 141 -3.26 -34.89 -27.80
C VAL A 141 -3.51 -34.64 -29.30
N ALA A 142 -2.57 -35.15 -30.09
CA ALA A 142 -2.59 -35.20 -31.54
C ALA A 142 -3.67 -36.14 -32.09
N ASP A 143 -4.46 -35.65 -33.06
CA ASP A 143 -5.08 -36.51 -34.07
C ASP A 143 -4.33 -36.37 -35.39
N SER A 144 -3.75 -37.49 -35.81
CA SER A 144 -3.03 -37.66 -37.06
C SER A 144 -4.02 -37.83 -38.20
N VAL A 145 -3.99 -36.97 -39.22
CA VAL A 145 -4.51 -37.30 -40.56
C VAL A 145 -3.54 -36.78 -41.62
N LEU A 146 -2.60 -37.64 -42.01
CA LEU A 146 -1.94 -37.58 -43.31
C LEU A 146 -2.95 -38.00 -44.38
N SER A 147 -3.21 -37.14 -45.35
CA SER A 147 -3.58 -37.54 -46.71
C SER A 147 -3.25 -36.41 -47.66
N GLY A 148 -2.10 -36.53 -48.34
CA GLY A 148 -1.63 -35.58 -49.33
C GLY A 148 -2.52 -35.50 -50.58
N GLN A 149 -2.31 -34.45 -51.36
CA GLN A 149 -2.95 -34.26 -52.66
C GLN A 149 -2.36 -35.20 -53.72
N ARG A 150 -3.24 -35.80 -54.51
CA ARG A 150 -3.00 -36.05 -55.93
C ARG A 150 -4.24 -35.66 -56.72
#